data_AF-A0AAJ1IGP4-F1
#
_entry.id   AF-A0AAJ1IGP4-F1
#
_cell.length_a   1.000
_cell.length_b   1.000
_cell.length_c   1.000
_cell.angle_alpha   90.00
_cell.angle_beta   90.00
_cell.angle_gamma   90.00
#
_symmetry.space_group_name_H-M   'P 1'
#
loop_
_entity.id
_entity.type
_entity.pdbx_description
1 polymer ?
#
loop_
_entity_poly.entity_id
_entity_poly.type
_entity_poly.pdbx_seq_one_letter_code
_entity_poly.pdbx_strand_id
1 'polypeptide(L)'
;MYNPDKFIVLKIGGDRNPIYKVFATWVGGYLNGDRWRLNSGIVKVTQEGDLINFYGDSGSCYTCHVKTYGTNGYSQGVLDNIFAQANKQKISIEVLPHDTDWVTFFEKIFGGEK
;
A
#
# COMPACT_ATOMS: atom_id res chain seq x y z
N MET A 1 -6.49 -12.94 5.27
CA MET A 1 -6.64 -11.56 5.78
C MET A 1 -5.34 -11.21 6.49
N TYR A 2 -4.82 -10.01 6.23
CA TYR A 2 -3.52 -9.53 6.73
C TYR A 2 -3.75 -8.21 7.48
N ASN A 3 -3.33 -8.13 8.73
CA ASN A 3 -3.55 -6.96 9.57
C ASN A 3 -2.19 -6.33 9.92
N PRO A 4 -1.68 -5.37 9.12
CA PRO A 4 -0.40 -4.74 9.39
C PRO A 4 -0.47 -3.69 10.49
N ASP A 5 0.64 -3.50 11.19
CA ASP A 5 0.80 -2.47 12.22
C ASP A 5 0.99 -1.07 11.61
N LYS A 6 1.54 -1.01 10.39
CA LYS A 6 1.71 0.21 9.60
C LYS A 6 1.49 -0.09 8.12
N PHE A 7 0.95 0.88 7.37
CA PHE A 7 0.78 0.73 5.93
C PHE A 7 0.90 2.07 5.19
N ILE A 8 1.31 2.00 3.93
CA ILE A 8 1.17 3.09 2.96
C ILE A 8 0.64 2.53 1.63
N VAL A 9 0.11 3.41 0.78
CA VAL A 9 -0.28 3.06 -0.58
C VAL A 9 0.70 3.69 -1.57
N LEU A 10 1.29 2.84 -2.42
CA LEU A 10 2.20 3.24 -3.47
C LEU A 10 1.48 3.26 -4.82
N LYS A 11 1.64 4.35 -5.57
CA LYS A 11 1.33 4.41 -7.00
C LYS A 11 2.63 4.10 -7.76
N ILE A 12 2.64 3.05 -8.58
CA ILE A 12 3.81 2.59 -9.32
C ILE A 12 3.53 2.70 -10.82
N GLY A 13 4.45 3.30 -11.57
CA GLY A 13 4.35 3.49 -13.02
C GLY A 13 3.89 4.88 -13.44
N GLY A 14 3.70 5.06 -14.75
CA GLY A 14 3.29 6.34 -15.34
C GLY A 14 1.78 6.56 -15.35
N ASP A 15 1.34 7.70 -15.86
CA ASP A 15 -0.05 8.17 -15.72
C ASP A 15 -1.10 7.36 -16.48
N ARG A 16 -0.71 6.59 -17.49
CA ARG A 16 -1.66 5.83 -18.31
C ARG A 16 -2.25 4.61 -17.60
N ASN A 17 -1.43 3.85 -16.87
CA ASN A 17 -1.83 2.59 -16.23
C ASN A 17 -1.01 2.37 -14.96
N PRO A 18 -1.18 3.21 -13.93
CA PRO A 18 -0.49 3.01 -12.67
C PRO A 18 -0.99 1.76 -11.96
N ILE A 19 -0.09 1.04 -11.31
CA ILE A 19 -0.42 -0.05 -10.41
C ILE A 19 -0.37 0.49 -8.98
N TYR A 20 -1.47 0.36 -8.26
CA TYR A 20 -1.55 0.75 -6.86
C TYR A 20 -1.25 -0.45 -5.96
N LYS A 21 -0.38 -0.29 -4.97
CA LYS A 21 0.01 -1.38 -4.06
C LYS A 21 0.02 -0.94 -2.61
N VAL A 22 -0.40 -1.85 -1.74
CA VAL A 22 -0.22 -1.68 -0.29
C VAL A 22 1.18 -2.15 0.07
N PHE A 23 1.96 -1.24 0.65
CA PHE A 23 3.20 -1.58 1.36
C PHE A 23 2.88 -1.65 2.85
N ALA A 24 3.00 -2.85 3.41
CA ALA A 24 2.54 -3.20 4.74
C ALA A 24 3.72 -3.61 5.62
N THR A 25 3.71 -3.17 6.87
CA THR A 25 4.74 -3.45 7.86
C THR A 25 4.12 -4.11 9.09
N TRP A 26 4.77 -5.15 9.59
CA TRP A 26 4.48 -5.76 10.88
C TRP A 26 5.67 -5.57 11.80
N VAL A 27 5.39 -5.03 12.97
CA VAL A 27 6.38 -4.88 14.03
C VAL A 27 6.62 -6.24 14.67
N GLY A 28 7.89 -6.57 14.73
CA GLY A 28 8.38 -7.79 15.33
C GLY A 28 8.36 -7.77 16.87
N GLY A 29 8.47 -8.95 17.47
CA GLY A 29 8.74 -9.11 18.90
C GLY A 29 10.21 -9.47 19.16
N TYR A 30 10.56 -9.74 20.41
CA TYR A 30 11.93 -10.10 20.81
C TYR A 30 12.55 -11.25 19.98
N LEU A 31 11.73 -12.22 19.54
CA LEU A 31 12.18 -13.39 18.77
C LEU A 31 11.97 -13.27 17.27
N ASN A 32 11.13 -12.33 16.82
CA ASN A 32 10.74 -12.21 15.42
C ASN A 32 10.99 -10.76 15.01
N GLY A 33 11.94 -10.50 14.11
CA GLY A 33 12.20 -9.13 13.64
C GLY A 33 11.03 -8.51 12.89
N ASP A 34 11.13 -7.21 12.64
CA ASP A 34 10.19 -6.49 11.78
C ASP A 34 10.16 -7.11 10.39
N ARG A 35 8.97 -7.16 9.80
CA ARG A 35 8.77 -7.68 8.44
C ARG A 35 7.92 -6.74 7.64
N TRP A 36 8.10 -6.77 6.32
CA TRP A 36 7.32 -5.98 5.38
C TRP A 36 6.77 -6.87 4.27
N ARG A 37 5.75 -6.37 3.57
CA ARG A 37 5.22 -6.98 2.37
C ARG A 37 4.63 -5.94 1.44
N LEU A 38 4.87 -6.10 0.14
CA LEU A 38 4.17 -5.39 -0.92
C LEU A 38 3.14 -6.33 -1.55
N ASN A 39 1.88 -5.89 -1.70
CA ASN A 39 0.85 -6.75 -2.29
C ASN A 39 0.97 -6.86 -3.82
N SER A 40 0.08 -7.65 -4.43
CA SER A 40 0.05 -7.92 -5.88
C SER A 40 -0.47 -6.74 -6.71
N GLY A 41 -1.24 -5.85 -6.11
CA GLY A 41 -1.95 -4.76 -6.80
C GLY A 41 -3.34 -4.65 -6.21
N ILE A 42 -3.79 -3.45 -5.87
CA ILE A 42 -5.12 -3.20 -5.32
C ILE A 42 -6.13 -3.31 -6.46
N VAL A 43 -7.19 -4.09 -6.26
CA VAL A 43 -8.28 -4.28 -7.24
C VAL A 43 -9.64 -3.87 -6.68
N LYS A 44 -9.74 -3.69 -5.37
CA LYS A 44 -10.95 -3.20 -4.68
C LYS A 44 -10.55 -2.63 -3.33
N VAL A 45 -11.27 -1.61 -2.88
CA VAL A 45 -11.18 -1.07 -1.52
C VAL A 45 -12.58 -0.97 -0.91
N THR A 46 -12.71 -1.32 0.36
CA THR A 46 -13.90 -1.03 1.16
C THR A 46 -13.48 -0.41 2.49
N GLN A 47 -14.39 0.31 3.15
CA GLN A 47 -14.14 0.91 4.45
C GLN A 47 -15.32 0.65 5.39
N GLU A 48 -15.01 0.23 6.61
CA GLU A 48 -15.95 -0.04 7.69
C GLU A 48 -15.49 0.71 8.94
N GLY A 49 -16.07 1.89 9.18
CA GLY A 49 -15.62 2.81 10.23
C GLY A 49 -14.16 3.22 10.02
N ASP A 50 -13.32 2.90 11.02
CA ASP A 50 -11.89 3.21 11.02
C ASP A 50 -11.02 2.13 10.36
N LEU A 51 -11.62 1.08 9.79
CA LEU A 51 -10.91 0.00 9.11
C LEU A 51 -11.07 0.10 7.59
N ILE A 52 -9.95 0.09 6.88
CA ILE A 52 -9.87 0.09 5.42
C ILE A 52 -9.42 -1.30 4.96
N ASN A 53 -10.19 -1.93 4.08
CA ASN A 53 -9.87 -3.23 3.49
C ASN A 53 -9.38 -3.04 2.06
N PHE A 54 -8.12 -3.35 1.80
CA PHE A 54 -7.51 -3.38 0.48
C PHE A 54 -7.46 -4.80 -0.05
N TYR A 55 -8.19 -5.08 -1.13
CA TYR A 55 -8.19 -6.38 -1.80
C TYR A 55 -7.12 -6.39 -2.89
N GLY A 56 -6.24 -7.37 -2.83
CA GLY A 56 -5.18 -7.60 -3.80
C GLY A 56 -5.64 -8.50 -4.94
N ASP A 57 -5.05 -8.31 -6.13
CA ASP A 57 -5.26 -9.15 -7.32
C ASP A 57 -5.08 -10.66 -7.06
N SER A 58 -4.16 -11.00 -6.15
CA SER A 58 -3.92 -12.39 -5.72
C SER A 58 -4.99 -12.97 -4.77
N GLY A 59 -6.12 -12.30 -4.58
CA GLY A 59 -7.16 -12.67 -3.61
C GLY A 59 -6.80 -12.40 -2.14
N SER A 60 -5.71 -11.66 -1.89
CA SER A 60 -5.34 -11.24 -0.54
C SER A 60 -6.21 -10.07 -0.06
N CYS A 61 -6.41 -9.93 1.25
CA CYS A 61 -7.06 -8.77 1.83
C CYS A 61 -6.20 -8.23 2.98
N TYR A 62 -5.90 -6.93 2.93
CA TYR A 62 -5.15 -6.19 3.94
C TYR A 62 -6.12 -5.26 4.66
N THR A 63 -6.29 -5.46 5.96
CA THR A 63 -7.18 -4.66 6.80
C THR A 63 -6.35 -3.74 7.64
N CYS A 64 -6.46 -2.45 7.33
CA CYS A 64 -5.61 -1.40 7.86
C CYS A 64 -6.45 -0.40 8.65
N HIS A 65 -6.01 -0.03 9.84
CA HIS A 65 -6.67 1.01 10.61
C HIS A 65 -6.26 2.40 10.09
N VAL A 66 -7.18 3.34 9.93
CA VAL A 66 -6.89 4.69 9.37
C VAL A 66 -5.72 5.39 10.06
N LYS A 67 -5.57 5.21 11.38
CA LYS A 67 -4.47 5.78 12.20
C LYS A 67 -3.11 5.09 12.06
N THR A 68 -3.02 3.98 11.33
CA THR A 68 -1.75 3.25 11.14
C THR A 68 -1.05 3.60 9.83
N TYR A 69 -1.45 4.66 9.14
CA TYR A 69 -0.76 5.13 7.95
C TYR A 69 0.70 5.50 8.25
N GLY A 70 1.64 5.02 7.44
CA GLY A 70 3.06 5.30 7.52
C GLY A 70 3.96 4.04 7.52
N THR A 71 5.21 4.25 7.90
CA THR A 71 6.28 3.24 8.01
C THR A 71 6.89 3.28 9.40
N ASN A 72 7.82 2.37 9.67
CA ASN A 72 8.75 2.44 10.81
C ASN A 72 10.20 2.54 10.29
N GLY A 73 11.20 2.69 11.17
CA GLY A 73 12.60 2.85 10.74
C GLY A 73 13.12 1.72 9.83
N TYR A 74 12.77 0.47 10.15
CA TYR A 74 13.14 -0.68 9.32
C TYR A 74 12.50 -0.62 7.93
N SER A 75 11.18 -0.49 7.89
CA SER A 75 10.41 -0.52 6.64
C SER A 75 10.63 0.75 5.79
N GLN A 76 11.01 1.86 6.40
CA GLN A 76 11.47 3.05 5.69
C GLN A 76 12.77 2.78 4.93
N GLY A 77 13.77 2.13 5.54
CA GLY A 77 15.01 1.78 4.84
C GLY A 77 14.78 0.81 3.67
N VAL A 78 13.81 -0.11 3.82
CA VAL A 78 13.36 -0.96 2.71
C VAL A 78 12.72 -0.13 1.60
N LEU A 79 11.82 0.80 1.96
CA LEU A 79 11.14 1.68 0.99
C LEU A 79 12.14 2.54 0.22
N ASP A 80 13.14 3.11 0.89
CA ASP A 80 14.20 3.90 0.28
C ASP A 80 15.01 3.08 -0.73
N ASN A 81 15.28 1.80 -0.41
CA ASN A 81 15.94 0.88 -1.34
C ASN A 81 15.06 0.59 -2.57
N ILE A 82 13.75 0.39 -2.38
CA ILE A 82 12.79 0.22 -3.48
C ILE A 82 12.79 1.46 -4.39
N PHE A 83 12.76 2.67 -3.84
CA PHE A 83 12.84 3.91 -4.62
C PHE A 83 14.16 4.04 -5.37
N ALA A 84 15.29 3.73 -4.72
CA ALA A 84 16.59 3.76 -5.38
C ALA A 84 16.67 2.79 -6.56
N GLN A 85 16.11 1.58 -6.44
CA GLN A 85 16.05 0.61 -7.54
C GLN A 85 15.10 1.06 -8.66
N ALA A 86 13.93 1.57 -8.31
CA ALA A 86 12.95 2.08 -9.27
C ALA A 86 13.52 3.24 -10.10
N ASN A 87 14.21 4.18 -9.45
CA ASN A 87 14.87 5.31 -10.11
C ASN A 87 15.94 4.85 -11.12
N LYS A 88 16.74 3.83 -10.79
CA LYS A 88 17.72 3.24 -11.73
C LYS A 88 17.05 2.66 -12.97
N GLN A 89 15.84 2.12 -12.81
CA GLN A 89 15.04 1.55 -13.90
C GLN A 89 14.10 2.58 -14.55
N LYS A 90 14.14 3.85 -14.13
CA LYS A 90 13.25 4.92 -14.58
C LYS A 90 11.76 4.61 -14.36
N ILE A 91 11.45 3.87 -13.29
CA ILE A 91 10.09 3.57 -12.85
C ILE A 91 9.69 4.64 -11.82
N SER A 92 8.58 5.33 -12.08
CA SER A 92 8.00 6.28 -11.12
C SER A 92 7.34 5.52 -9.96
N ILE A 93 7.61 5.95 -8.73
CA ILE A 93 6.88 5.50 -7.55
C ILE A 93 6.53 6.72 -6.69
N GLU A 94 5.27 6.82 -6.28
CA GLU A 94 4.74 7.88 -5.45
C GLU A 94 4.03 7.27 -4.23
N VAL A 95 4.26 7.83 -3.04
CA VAL A 95 3.48 7.51 -1.85
C VAL A 95 2.23 8.40 -1.87
N LEU A 96 1.05 7.79 -1.85
CA LEU A 96 -0.19 8.55 -1.82
C LEU A 96 -0.39 9.24 -0.46
N PRO A 97 -1.07 10.39 -0.39
CA PRO A 97 -1.30 11.11 0.86
C PRO A 97 -2.11 10.30 1.89
N HIS A 98 -1.83 10.49 3.17
CA HIS A 98 -2.50 9.78 4.27
C HIS A 98 -3.99 10.12 4.42
N ASP A 99 -4.39 11.31 3.98
CA ASP A 99 -5.74 11.87 3.98
C ASP A 99 -6.53 11.52 2.71
N THR A 100 -6.02 10.60 1.88
CA THR A 100 -6.73 10.09 0.72
C THR A 100 -8.01 9.37 1.15
N ASP A 101 -9.15 9.79 0.60
CA ASP A 101 -10.38 8.99 0.63
C ASP A 101 -10.21 7.78 -0.30
N TRP A 102 -9.78 6.66 0.27
CA TRP A 102 -9.44 5.47 -0.50
C TRP A 102 -10.62 4.87 -1.26
N VAL A 103 -11.84 4.93 -0.71
CA VAL A 103 -13.02 4.37 -1.38
C VAL A 103 -13.32 5.20 -2.62
N THR A 104 -13.51 6.51 -2.45
CA THR A 104 -13.80 7.41 -3.57
C THR A 104 -12.65 7.43 -4.59
N PHE A 105 -11.40 7.36 -4.14
CA PHE A 105 -10.23 7.32 -5.01
C PHE A 105 -10.25 6.09 -5.92
N PHE A 106 -10.41 4.90 -5.35
CA PHE A 106 -10.39 3.66 -6.12
C PHE A 106 -11.67 3.42 -6.92
N GLU A 107 -12.82 3.93 -6.49
CA GLU A 107 -14.04 3.95 -7.31
C GLU A 107 -13.85 4.74 -8.61
N LYS A 108 -13.14 5.87 -8.58
CA LYS A 108 -12.83 6.64 -9.80
C LYS A 108 -11.86 5.90 -10.71
N ILE A 109 -10.88 5.20 -10.14
CA ILE A 109 -9.89 4.43 -10.91
C ILE A 109 -10.51 3.20 -11.56
N PHE A 110 -11.35 2.44 -10.85
CA PHE A 110 -11.95 1.20 -11.35
C PHE A 110 -13.31 1.39 -12.04
N GLY A 111 -14.01 2.46 -11.73
CA GLY A 111 -15.31 2.81 -12.31
C GLY A 111 -15.23 3.72 -13.53
N GLY A 112 -14.03 4.24 -13.85
CA GLY A 112 -13.78 4.96 -15.09
C GLY A 112 -13.69 4.00 -16.28
N GLU A 113 -14.70 4.08 -17.16
CA GLU A 113 -14.91 3.41 -18.46
C GLU A 113 -15.38 1.94 -18.44
N LYS A 114 -16.72 1.78 -18.46
CA LYS A 114 -17.38 1.09 -19.58
C LYS A 114 -17.88 2.11 -20.58
#